data_AF-A0A2N3HRE2-F1
#
_entry.id   AF-A0A2N3HRE2-F1
#
_cell.length_a   1.000
_cell.length_b   1.000
_cell.length_c   1.000
_cell.angle_alpha   90.00
_cell.angle_beta   90.00
_cell.angle_gamma   90.00
#
_symmetry.space_group_name_H-M   'P 1'
#
loop_
_entity.id
_entity.type
_entity.pdbx_description
1 polymer ?
#
loop_
_entity_poly.entity_id
_entity_poly.type
_entity_poly.pdbx_seq_one_letter_code
_entity_poly.pdbx_strand_id
1 'polypeptide(L)'
;MKYLSIIIILLIGCNQKPDLQKEIDQQLQLVNEDYAELMNDLMILNSVNPVKYEFIITYFKGLDDAYKTIENELFSEDHYDFSLVKYHLGFYCRIIEESEWYDIIKNQYSKCNTRVVDFTQESHKTNEEKELLLLYLKTFQRIYTQSVLKEITNSEFKFNFIRPVVLEKKNRLKEGDEYEAQIFLSAVDTTKMPIFKIKNGLVGLGPYGQGVVKIKAKNKGITHWGGTVIWTKDSGIQLIFDVHDSFVVE
;
A
#
# COMPACT_ATOMS: atom_id res chain seq x y z
N MET A 1 9.34 -3.83 12.47
CA MET A 1 8.92 -3.70 13.88
C MET A 1 9.05 -2.24 14.32
N LYS A 2 8.28 -1.31 13.75
CA LYS A 2 8.36 0.12 14.11
C LYS A 2 7.14 0.66 14.88
N TYR A 3 6.04 -0.07 14.92
CA TYR A 3 4.79 0.40 15.53
C TYR A 3 4.33 -0.62 16.58
N LEU A 4 4.99 -0.62 17.73
CA LEU A 4 4.65 -1.47 18.86
C LEU A 4 3.56 -0.79 19.69
N SER A 5 2.35 -1.36 19.65
CA SER A 5 1.32 -1.40 20.69
C SER A 5 1.08 -0.13 21.52
N ILE A 6 0.08 0.67 21.12
CA ILE A 6 -0.64 1.58 22.04
C ILE A 6 -2.10 1.14 22.08
N ILE A 7 -2.40 0.26 23.03
CA ILE A 7 -3.74 0.10 23.62
C ILE A 7 -3.49 -0.16 25.10
N ILE A 8 -3.34 0.91 25.91
CA ILE A 8 -3.18 0.80 27.37
C ILE A 8 -4.49 1.08 28.11
N ILE A 9 -5.55 1.57 27.45
CA ILE A 9 -6.82 1.85 28.15
C ILE A 9 -7.64 0.57 28.44
N LEU A 10 -7.38 -0.56 27.78
CA LEU A 10 -8.13 -1.80 28.04
C LEU A 10 -7.57 -2.67 29.19
N LEU A 11 -6.45 -2.31 29.84
CA LEU A 11 -5.80 -3.18 30.83
C LEU A 11 -5.57 -2.61 32.24
N ILE A 12 -5.97 -1.37 32.54
CA ILE A 12 -5.82 -0.86 33.91
C ILE A 12 -7.05 -1.29 34.74
N GLY A 13 -6.96 -2.53 35.24
CA GLY A 13 -7.62 -2.90 36.48
C GLY A 13 -7.13 -2.00 37.61
N CYS A 14 -8.08 -1.48 38.39
CA CYS A 14 -7.96 -0.91 39.72
C CYS A 14 -6.52 -0.78 40.27
N ASN A 15 -5.89 0.39 40.14
CA ASN A 15 -5.31 1.13 41.28
C ASN A 15 -4.52 2.34 40.79
N GLN A 16 -4.80 3.47 41.45
CA GLN A 16 -4.35 4.84 41.16
C GLN A 16 -5.04 5.43 39.92
N LYS A 17 -5.91 6.42 40.12
CA LYS A 17 -6.44 7.27 39.04
C LYS A 17 -5.37 8.34 38.74
N PRO A 18 -4.63 8.27 37.62
CA PRO A 18 -4.19 9.50 36.99
C PRO A 18 -5.44 10.23 36.47
N ASP A 19 -5.31 11.52 36.21
CA ASP A 19 -6.34 12.30 35.52
C ASP A 19 -6.66 11.63 34.17
N LEU A 20 -7.84 11.00 34.07
CA LEU A 20 -8.26 10.22 32.89
C LEU A 20 -8.23 11.10 31.63
N GLN A 21 -8.57 12.37 31.78
CA GLN A 21 -8.51 13.39 30.75
C GLN A 21 -7.10 13.50 30.16
N LYS A 22 -6.11 13.66 31.04
CA LYS A 22 -4.70 13.78 30.66
C LYS A 22 -4.20 12.54 29.91
N GLU A 23 -4.68 11.35 30.28
CA GLU A 23 -4.32 10.10 29.58
C GLU A 23 -4.95 10.05 28.17
N ILE A 24 -6.21 10.47 28.02
CA ILE A 24 -6.88 10.57 26.73
C ILE A 24 -6.12 11.54 25.82
N ASP A 25 -5.78 12.74 26.33
CA ASP A 25 -5.04 13.75 25.59
C ASP A 25 -3.68 13.24 25.11
N GLN A 26 -2.93 12.57 25.99
CA GLN A 26 -1.63 11.99 25.67
C GLN A 26 -1.75 10.90 24.59
N GLN A 27 -2.75 10.03 24.68
CA GLN A 27 -2.95 8.99 23.67
C GLN A 27 -3.41 9.57 22.33
N LEU A 28 -4.29 10.58 22.35
CA LEU A 28 -4.73 11.24 21.14
C LEU A 28 -3.55 11.92 20.42
N GLN A 29 -2.66 12.58 21.18
CA GLN A 29 -1.43 13.16 20.64
C GLN A 29 -0.55 12.09 19.96
N LEU A 30 -0.25 10.99 20.65
CA LEU A 30 0.58 9.91 20.10
C LEU A 30 -0.04 9.29 18.84
N VAL A 31 -1.35 9.07 18.84
CA VAL A 31 -2.07 8.53 17.68
C VAL A 31 -2.04 9.52 16.51
N ASN A 32 -2.15 10.82 16.78
CA ASN A 32 -2.04 11.87 15.77
C ASN A 32 -0.65 11.94 15.14
N GLU A 33 0.41 11.85 15.94
CA GLU A 33 1.80 11.81 15.47
C GLU A 33 2.04 10.59 14.58
N ASP A 34 1.66 9.39 15.05
CA ASP A 34 1.75 8.14 14.27
C ASP A 34 0.96 8.24 12.95
N TYR A 35 -0.25 8.80 12.99
CA TYR A 35 -1.08 8.96 11.80
C TYR A 35 -0.44 9.94 10.80
N ALA A 36 0.15 11.04 11.28
CA ALA A 36 0.85 12.00 10.44
C ALA A 36 2.05 11.37 9.72
N GLU A 37 2.81 10.50 10.40
CA GLU A 37 3.89 9.73 9.76
C GLU A 37 3.37 8.83 8.63
N LEU A 38 2.29 8.09 8.88
CA LEU A 38 1.67 7.21 7.86
C LEU A 38 1.16 8.02 6.66
N MET A 39 0.57 9.19 6.90
CA MET A 39 0.14 10.08 5.82
C MET A 39 1.32 10.63 5.03
N ASN A 40 2.44 10.94 5.68
CA ASN A 40 3.67 11.34 4.99
C ASN A 40 4.23 10.22 4.11
N ASP A 41 4.22 8.97 4.59
CA ASP A 41 4.62 7.81 3.79
C ASP A 41 3.77 7.66 2.52
N LEU A 42 2.45 7.85 2.62
CA LEU A 42 1.55 7.87 1.46
C LEU A 42 1.89 9.02 0.50
N MET A 43 2.15 10.22 1.02
CA MET A 43 2.54 11.38 0.21
C MET A 43 3.84 11.15 -0.55
N ILE A 44 4.82 10.50 0.07
CA ILE A 44 6.06 10.10 -0.60
C ILE A 44 5.75 9.14 -1.75
N LEU A 45 4.96 8.09 -1.52
CA LEU A 45 4.57 7.14 -2.58
C LEU A 45 3.91 7.88 -3.76
N ASN A 46 2.96 8.78 -3.48
CA ASN A 46 2.29 9.56 -4.52
C ASN A 46 3.24 10.50 -5.26
N SER A 47 4.21 11.11 -4.58
CA SER A 47 5.20 11.96 -5.26
C SER A 47 6.05 11.17 -6.27
N VAL A 48 6.28 9.88 -6.01
CA VAL A 48 7.04 8.98 -6.89
C VAL A 48 6.17 8.48 -8.06
N ASN A 49 4.89 8.18 -7.81
CA ASN A 49 3.98 7.70 -8.85
C ASN A 49 2.53 8.19 -8.63
N PRO A 50 2.22 9.42 -9.05
CA PRO A 50 0.90 10.01 -8.81
C PRO A 50 -0.22 9.21 -9.45
N VAL A 51 0.01 8.69 -10.67
CA VAL A 51 -0.98 7.90 -11.42
C VAL A 51 -1.45 6.69 -10.62
N LYS A 52 -0.57 6.09 -9.80
CA LYS A 52 -0.88 4.91 -9.01
C LYS A 52 -1.54 5.24 -7.67
N TYR A 53 -1.10 6.30 -6.97
CA TYR A 53 -1.47 6.51 -5.56
C TYR A 53 -2.40 7.71 -5.31
N GLU A 54 -2.72 8.52 -6.32
CA GLU A 54 -3.53 9.74 -6.12
C GLU A 54 -4.91 9.42 -5.55
N PHE A 55 -5.53 8.33 -6.03
CA PHE A 55 -6.81 7.86 -5.51
C PHE A 55 -6.73 7.51 -4.02
N ILE A 56 -5.65 6.84 -3.60
CA ILE A 56 -5.45 6.39 -2.21
C ILE A 56 -5.29 7.60 -1.29
N ILE A 57 -4.47 8.59 -1.70
CA ILE A 57 -4.32 9.83 -0.94
C ILE A 57 -5.64 10.58 -0.84
N THR A 58 -6.34 10.73 -1.96
CA THR A 58 -7.62 11.45 -2.01
C THR A 58 -8.64 10.81 -1.07
N TYR A 59 -8.68 9.47 -1.06
CA TYR A 59 -9.52 8.72 -0.15
C TYR A 59 -9.20 9.00 1.33
N PHE A 60 -7.92 8.90 1.73
CA PHE A 60 -7.55 9.15 3.14
C PHE A 60 -7.70 10.62 3.55
N LYS A 61 -7.50 11.58 2.64
CA LYS A 61 -7.83 12.99 2.89
C LYS A 61 -9.32 13.18 3.14
N GLY A 62 -10.18 12.55 2.34
CA GLY A 62 -11.63 12.59 2.55
C GLY A 62 -12.05 11.99 3.90
N LEU A 63 -11.37 10.93 4.37
CA LEU A 63 -11.57 10.40 5.72
C LEU A 63 -11.13 11.36 6.82
N ASP A 64 -10.01 12.07 6.64
CA ASP A 64 -9.53 13.09 7.59
C ASP A 64 -10.48 14.29 7.65
N ASP A 65 -11.01 14.73 6.51
CA ASP A 65 -12.01 15.79 6.44
C ASP A 65 -13.32 15.38 7.13
N ALA A 66 -13.77 14.13 6.93
CA ALA A 66 -14.94 13.60 7.62
C ALA A 66 -14.72 13.52 9.15
N TYR A 67 -13.52 13.11 9.59
CA TYR A 67 -13.15 13.10 11.01
C TYR A 67 -13.17 14.50 11.62
N LYS A 68 -12.53 15.48 10.97
CA LYS A 68 -12.52 16.89 11.41
C LYS A 68 -13.92 17.47 11.50
N THR A 69 -14.79 17.10 10.57
CA THR A 69 -16.21 17.50 10.61
C THR A 69 -16.87 16.95 11.87
N ILE A 70 -16.68 15.66 12.19
CA ILE A 70 -17.22 15.07 13.43
C ILE A 70 -16.67 15.77 14.68
N GLU A 71 -15.35 16.01 14.72
CA GLU A 71 -14.69 16.72 15.82
C GLU A 71 -15.29 18.11 16.05
N ASN A 72 -15.40 18.91 14.99
CA ASN A 72 -15.98 20.25 15.07
C ASN A 72 -17.43 20.22 15.58
N GLU A 73 -18.25 19.28 15.11
CA GLU A 73 -19.65 19.17 15.54
C GLU A 73 -19.80 18.67 16.98
N LEU A 74 -18.91 17.79 17.45
CA LEU A 74 -18.91 17.31 18.84
C LEU A 74 -18.63 18.44 19.84
N PHE A 75 -17.77 19.39 19.47
CA PHE A 75 -17.28 20.46 20.33
C PHE A 75 -17.74 21.87 19.91
N SER A 76 -18.77 21.96 19.06
CA SER A 76 -19.36 23.23 18.63
C SER A 76 -19.84 24.06 19.83
N GLU A 77 -19.34 25.30 19.93
CA GLU A 77 -19.71 26.26 20.98
C GLU A 77 -21.14 26.80 20.79
N ASP A 78 -21.61 26.89 19.54
CA ASP A 78 -22.85 27.59 19.19
C ASP A 78 -24.11 26.74 19.41
N HIS A 79 -24.05 25.41 19.20
CA HIS A 79 -25.04 24.42 19.68
C HIS A 79 -24.56 23.01 19.31
N TYR A 80 -24.54 22.09 20.28
CA TYR A 80 -24.30 20.67 19.99
C TYR A 80 -25.55 20.03 19.34
N ASP A 81 -25.47 19.69 18.04
CA ASP A 81 -26.51 18.95 17.32
C ASP A 81 -26.17 17.46 17.18
N PHE A 82 -26.77 16.66 18.06
CA PHE A 82 -26.59 15.21 18.05
C PHE A 82 -27.03 14.53 16.73
N SER A 83 -28.05 15.08 16.05
CA SER A 83 -28.55 14.51 14.80
C SER A 83 -27.52 14.70 13.68
N LEU A 84 -26.87 15.87 13.67
CA LEU A 84 -25.79 16.19 12.73
C LEU A 84 -24.53 15.35 13.00
N VAL A 85 -24.12 15.20 14.26
CA VAL A 85 -23.02 14.30 14.66
C VAL A 85 -23.31 12.87 14.19
N LYS A 86 -24.52 12.36 14.42
CA LYS A 86 -24.93 11.02 13.98
C LYS A 86 -24.88 10.88 12.46
N TYR A 87 -25.30 11.91 11.72
CA TYR A 87 -25.20 11.93 10.26
C TYR A 87 -23.74 11.82 9.79
N HIS A 88 -22.84 12.63 10.35
CA HIS A 88 -21.43 12.60 9.97
C HIS A 88 -20.73 11.29 10.34
N LEU A 89 -21.06 10.71 11.50
CA LEU A 89 -20.59 9.38 11.89
C LEU A 89 -21.07 8.29 10.91
N GLY A 90 -22.33 8.35 10.48
CA GLY A 90 -22.87 7.44 9.47
C GLY A 90 -22.17 7.57 8.12
N PHE A 91 -21.93 8.81 7.69
CA PHE A 91 -21.18 9.09 6.45
C PHE A 91 -19.74 8.58 6.53
N TYR A 92 -19.05 8.82 7.64
CA TYR A 92 -17.71 8.33 7.91
C TYR A 92 -17.62 6.79 7.81
N CYS A 93 -18.54 6.08 8.50
CA CYS A 93 -18.61 4.62 8.45
C CYS A 93 -18.85 4.12 7.02
N ARG A 94 -19.74 4.78 6.27
CA ARG A 94 -20.05 4.42 4.89
C ARG A 94 -18.84 4.55 3.94
N ILE A 95 -18.04 5.60 4.07
CA ILE A 95 -16.79 5.76 3.28
C ILE A 95 -15.86 4.55 3.48
N ILE A 96 -15.82 3.99 4.68
CA ILE A 96 -14.99 2.83 5.01
C ILE A 96 -15.58 1.55 4.43
N GLU A 97 -16.88 1.33 4.60
CA GLU A 97 -17.58 0.14 4.09
C GLU A 97 -17.55 0.03 2.57
N GLU A 98 -17.62 1.16 1.87
CA GLU A 98 -17.58 1.22 0.40
C GLU A 98 -16.16 1.18 -0.17
N SER A 99 -15.13 1.08 0.67
CA SER A 99 -13.74 1.07 0.22
C SER A 99 -13.29 -0.28 -0.35
N GLU A 100 -12.37 -0.25 -1.32
CA GLU A 100 -11.77 -1.46 -1.88
C GLU A 100 -10.90 -2.24 -0.86
N TRP A 101 -10.53 -1.59 0.24
CA TRP A 101 -9.72 -2.17 1.31
C TRP A 101 -10.55 -2.61 2.51
N TYR A 102 -11.88 -2.60 2.44
CA TYR A 102 -12.72 -2.94 3.57
C TYR A 102 -12.40 -4.33 4.17
N ASP A 103 -12.18 -5.32 3.31
CA ASP A 103 -11.94 -6.70 3.75
C ASP A 103 -10.68 -6.84 4.61
N ILE A 104 -9.63 -6.04 4.37
CA ILE A 104 -8.39 -6.11 5.17
C ILE A 104 -8.55 -5.50 6.58
N ILE A 105 -9.57 -4.66 6.78
CA ILE A 105 -9.83 -3.96 8.06
C ILE A 105 -11.15 -4.33 8.74
N LYS A 106 -11.96 -5.20 8.13
CA LYS A 106 -13.31 -5.56 8.57
C LYS A 106 -13.44 -5.85 10.07
N ASN A 107 -12.48 -6.57 10.65
CA ASN A 107 -12.49 -6.89 12.07
C ASN A 107 -12.29 -5.67 12.98
N GLN A 108 -11.40 -4.74 12.59
CA GLN A 108 -11.16 -3.53 13.38
C GLN A 108 -12.25 -2.49 13.14
N TYR A 109 -12.78 -2.44 11.91
CA TYR A 109 -13.96 -1.65 11.61
C TYR A 109 -15.14 -2.09 12.46
N SER A 110 -15.43 -3.39 12.54
CA SER A 110 -16.54 -3.89 13.36
C SER A 110 -16.44 -3.42 14.81
N LYS A 111 -15.25 -3.41 15.42
CA LYS A 111 -15.03 -2.89 16.78
C LYS A 111 -15.25 -1.39 16.88
N CYS A 112 -14.72 -0.62 15.92
CA CYS A 112 -14.91 0.82 15.85
C CYS A 112 -16.40 1.17 15.69
N ASN A 113 -17.09 0.47 14.78
CA ASN A 113 -18.49 0.69 14.48
C ASN A 113 -19.39 0.32 15.66
N THR A 114 -19.08 -0.72 16.43
CA THR A 114 -19.79 -0.98 17.70
C THR A 114 -19.71 0.23 18.64
N ARG A 115 -18.53 0.86 18.79
CA ARG A 115 -18.38 2.07 19.62
C ARG A 115 -19.17 3.25 19.08
N VAL A 116 -19.17 3.45 17.75
CA VAL A 116 -19.99 4.48 17.11
C VAL A 116 -21.47 4.22 17.36
N VAL A 117 -21.93 2.98 17.19
CA VAL A 117 -23.33 2.60 17.45
C VAL A 117 -23.70 2.87 18.90
N ASP A 118 -22.89 2.40 19.86
CA ASP A 118 -23.10 2.63 21.30
C ASP A 118 -23.16 4.13 21.62
N PHE A 119 -22.26 4.93 21.05
CA PHE A 119 -22.28 6.39 21.21
C PHE A 119 -23.59 6.98 20.68
N THR A 120 -24.11 6.51 19.55
CA THR A 120 -25.33 7.06 18.94
C THR A 120 -26.65 6.61 19.59
N GLN A 121 -26.62 5.83 20.69
CA GLN A 121 -27.83 5.38 21.40
C GLN A 121 -28.45 6.44 22.30
N GLU A 122 -27.64 7.33 22.86
CA GLU A 122 -28.08 8.36 23.82
C GLU A 122 -27.71 9.75 23.32
N SER A 123 -28.62 10.71 23.41
CA SER A 123 -28.44 12.07 22.86
C SER A 123 -27.53 12.96 23.70
N HIS A 124 -27.47 12.75 25.01
CA HIS A 124 -26.58 13.50 25.90
C HIS A 124 -25.23 12.80 26.00
N LYS A 125 -24.14 13.55 25.85
CA LYS A 125 -22.76 13.04 25.93
C LYS A 125 -21.87 13.94 26.76
N THR A 126 -21.11 13.34 27.69
CA THR A 126 -20.09 14.07 28.44
C THR A 126 -18.90 14.37 27.52
N ASN A 127 -18.06 15.34 27.90
CA ASN A 127 -16.87 15.67 27.11
C ASN A 127 -15.92 14.48 27.02
N GLU A 128 -15.76 13.72 28.10
CA GLU A 128 -14.94 12.51 28.13
C GLU A 128 -15.44 11.45 27.15
N GLU A 129 -16.76 11.29 26.99
CA GLU A 129 -17.33 10.37 26.00
C GLU A 129 -17.06 10.83 24.56
N LYS A 130 -17.13 12.14 24.30
CA LYS A 130 -16.85 12.73 22.99
C LYS A 130 -15.39 12.55 22.59
N GLU A 131 -14.47 12.83 23.51
CA GLU A 131 -13.04 12.67 23.27
C GLU A 131 -12.64 11.21 23.14
N LEU A 132 -13.24 10.32 23.94
CA LEU A 132 -13.01 8.88 23.81
C LEU A 132 -13.47 8.37 22.43
N LEU A 133 -14.59 8.88 21.91
CA LEU A 133 -15.03 8.60 20.55
C LEU A 133 -13.99 9.09 19.53
N LEU A 134 -13.51 10.33 19.65
CA LEU A 134 -12.47 10.86 18.75
C LEU A 134 -11.19 10.03 18.78
N LEU A 135 -10.75 9.60 19.97
CA LEU A 135 -9.60 8.72 20.13
C LEU A 135 -9.84 7.38 19.44
N TYR A 136 -11.04 6.79 19.57
CA TYR A 136 -11.39 5.55 18.88
C TYR A 136 -11.35 5.71 17.35
N LEU A 137 -11.97 6.77 16.83
CA LEU A 137 -11.99 7.05 15.40
C LEU A 137 -10.57 7.29 14.86
N LYS A 138 -9.75 8.08 15.54
CA LYS A 138 -8.36 8.33 15.11
C LYS A 138 -7.49 7.10 15.20
N THR A 139 -7.64 6.29 16.25
CA THR A 139 -6.95 5.00 16.39
C THR A 139 -7.33 4.07 15.24
N PHE A 140 -8.62 4.03 14.88
CA PHE A 140 -9.08 3.25 13.74
C PHE A 140 -8.48 3.78 12.41
N GLN A 141 -8.50 5.10 12.17
CA GLN A 141 -7.86 5.69 10.97
C GLN A 141 -6.39 5.29 10.86
N ARG A 142 -5.63 5.42 11.95
CA ARG A 142 -4.23 5.00 12.03
C ARG A 142 -4.06 3.54 11.62
N ILE A 143 -4.82 2.63 12.24
CA ILE A 143 -4.77 1.19 11.93
C ILE A 143 -5.14 0.92 10.47
N TYR A 144 -6.12 1.65 9.95
CA TYR A 144 -6.58 1.50 8.58
C TYR A 144 -5.50 1.94 7.59
N THR A 145 -4.97 3.16 7.73
CA THR A 145 -3.88 3.66 6.89
C THR A 145 -2.66 2.74 6.95
N GLN A 146 -2.29 2.26 8.13
CA GLN A 146 -1.20 1.30 8.31
C GLN A 146 -1.46 -0.01 7.56
N SER A 147 -2.68 -0.53 7.60
CA SER A 147 -3.05 -1.78 6.92
C SER A 147 -3.02 -1.64 5.40
N VAL A 148 -3.52 -0.52 4.87
CA VAL A 148 -3.46 -0.21 3.43
C VAL A 148 -2.02 -0.04 2.97
N LEU A 149 -1.20 0.72 3.70
CA LEU A 149 0.23 0.88 3.39
C LEU A 149 0.97 -0.47 3.37
N LYS A 150 0.67 -1.34 4.32
CA LYS A 150 1.24 -2.68 4.37
C LYS A 150 0.85 -3.50 3.13
N GLU A 151 -0.41 -3.45 2.72
CA GLU A 151 -0.89 -4.18 1.55
C GLU A 151 -0.26 -3.65 0.25
N ILE A 152 -0.20 -2.33 0.10
CA ILE A 152 0.51 -1.67 -1.01
C ILE A 152 1.96 -2.16 -1.07
N THR A 153 2.68 -2.09 0.05
CA THR A 153 4.09 -2.49 0.15
C THR A 153 4.29 -3.97 -0.17
N ASN A 154 3.37 -4.85 0.25
CA ASN A 154 3.43 -6.28 -0.04
C ASN A 154 3.15 -6.62 -1.51
N SER A 155 2.35 -5.79 -2.18
CA SER A 155 1.94 -5.99 -3.57
C SER A 155 2.98 -5.50 -4.60
N GLU A 156 3.98 -4.74 -4.15
CA GLU A 156 4.99 -4.08 -4.99
C GLU A 156 6.16 -4.98 -5.38
N PHE A 157 6.69 -4.71 -6.58
CA PHE A 157 7.98 -5.26 -7.00
C PHE A 157 9.09 -4.52 -6.25
N LYS A 158 9.88 -5.26 -5.48
CA LYS A 158 11.03 -4.71 -4.76
C LYS A 158 12.24 -4.81 -5.68
N PHE A 159 12.71 -3.68 -6.21
CA PHE A 159 13.95 -3.67 -6.98
C PHE A 159 15.10 -3.22 -6.08
N ASN A 160 16.15 -4.03 -5.99
CA ASN A 160 17.34 -3.72 -5.21
C ASN A 160 18.60 -3.55 -6.10
N PHE A 161 18.45 -3.74 -7.41
CA PHE A 161 19.52 -3.55 -8.37
C PHE A 161 18.98 -2.85 -9.62
N ILE A 162 19.61 -1.74 -9.99
CA ILE A 162 19.29 -0.98 -11.20
C ILE A 162 20.53 -0.99 -12.09
N ARG A 163 20.37 -1.34 -13.37
CA ARG A 163 21.45 -1.29 -14.35
C ARG A 163 20.98 -0.75 -15.70
N PRO A 164 21.85 -0.09 -16.47
CA PRO A 164 21.56 0.19 -17.87
C PRO A 164 21.56 -1.11 -18.68
N VAL A 165 20.68 -1.18 -19.67
CA VAL A 165 20.64 -2.23 -20.69
C VAL A 165 20.65 -1.56 -22.05
N VAL A 166 21.47 -2.10 -22.95
CA VAL A 166 21.54 -1.69 -24.35
C VAL A 166 20.92 -2.80 -25.18
N LEU A 167 19.99 -2.44 -26.06
CA LEU A 167 19.43 -3.33 -27.08
C LEU A 167 19.76 -2.76 -28.45
N GLU A 168 20.80 -3.29 -29.08
CA GLU A 168 21.16 -2.95 -30.45
C GLU A 168 20.20 -3.56 -31.47
N LYS A 169 19.89 -2.80 -32.54
CA LYS A 169 19.11 -3.32 -33.67
C LYS A 169 19.91 -4.33 -34.49
N LYS A 170 21.22 -4.10 -34.62
CA LYS A 170 22.17 -4.98 -35.32
C LYS A 170 23.58 -4.76 -34.78
N ASN A 171 24.32 -5.84 -34.56
CA ASN A 171 25.71 -5.79 -34.07
C ASN A 171 26.78 -6.07 -35.15
N ARG A 172 26.38 -6.16 -36.42
CA ARG A 172 27.26 -6.30 -37.59
C ARG A 172 26.91 -5.26 -38.65
N LEU A 173 27.81 -4.33 -38.90
CA LEU A 173 27.60 -3.21 -39.83
C LEU A 173 28.68 -3.21 -40.92
N LYS A 174 28.34 -2.61 -42.07
CA LYS A 174 29.30 -2.26 -43.11
C LYS A 174 29.76 -0.82 -42.92
N GLU A 175 30.90 -0.47 -43.50
CA GLU A 175 31.38 0.91 -43.52
C GLU A 175 30.34 1.83 -44.18
N GLY A 176 30.00 2.93 -43.50
CA GLY A 176 28.93 3.85 -43.92
C GLY A 176 27.53 3.54 -43.37
N ASP A 177 27.31 2.37 -42.74
CA ASP A 177 26.05 2.09 -42.05
C ASP A 177 25.95 2.88 -40.72
N GLU A 178 24.73 3.26 -40.35
CA GLU A 178 24.44 3.88 -39.05
C GLU A 178 24.18 2.82 -37.96
N TYR A 179 24.77 3.02 -36.78
CA TYR A 179 24.53 2.18 -35.61
C TYR A 179 23.35 2.72 -34.80
N GLU A 180 22.33 1.87 -34.59
CA GLU A 180 21.12 2.19 -33.83
C GLU A 180 20.97 1.23 -32.63
N ALA A 181 20.80 1.78 -31.43
CA ALA A 181 20.54 1.03 -30.21
C ALA A 181 19.61 1.77 -29.25
N GLN A 182 18.78 1.01 -28.52
CA GLN A 182 17.93 1.53 -27.46
C GLN A 182 18.62 1.36 -26.10
N ILE A 183 18.55 2.38 -25.25
CA ILE A 183 19.12 2.37 -23.90
C ILE A 183 17.98 2.56 -22.90
N PHE A 184 17.88 1.67 -21.91
CA PHE A 184 16.91 1.78 -20.82
C PHE A 184 17.50 1.33 -19.49
N LEU A 185 16.85 1.69 -18.39
CA LEU A 185 17.15 1.17 -17.07
C LEU A 185 16.34 -0.11 -16.84
N SER A 186 17.03 -1.17 -16.46
CA SER A 186 16.43 -2.40 -15.96
C SER A 186 16.54 -2.41 -14.44
N ALA A 187 15.40 -2.55 -13.78
CA ALA A 187 15.30 -2.75 -12.34
C ALA A 187 15.05 -4.24 -12.07
N VAL A 188 15.84 -4.83 -11.17
CA VAL A 188 15.81 -6.26 -10.86
C VAL A 188 15.73 -6.47 -9.35
N ASP A 189 14.94 -7.45 -8.93
CA ASP A 189 14.95 -8.02 -7.58
C ASP A 189 15.93 -9.19 -7.54
N THR A 190 17.12 -9.00 -6.99
CA THR A 190 18.12 -10.07 -6.90
C THR A 190 17.81 -11.08 -5.78
N THR A 191 16.80 -10.82 -4.95
CA THR A 191 16.41 -11.70 -3.84
C THR A 191 15.38 -12.75 -4.25
N LYS A 192 14.67 -12.51 -5.36
CA LYS A 192 13.68 -13.42 -5.92
C LYS A 192 14.14 -13.94 -7.27
N MET A 193 14.06 -15.26 -7.45
CA MET A 193 14.41 -15.92 -8.70
C MET A 193 13.12 -16.27 -9.46
N PRO A 194 12.86 -15.66 -10.63
CA PRO A 194 11.74 -16.06 -11.47
C PRO A 194 11.90 -17.48 -11.99
N ILE A 195 10.79 -18.15 -12.29
CA ILE A 195 10.81 -19.45 -12.96
C ILE A 195 10.74 -19.21 -14.47
N PHE A 196 11.76 -19.68 -15.19
CA PHE A 196 11.85 -19.55 -16.63
C PHE A 196 11.47 -20.88 -17.31
N LYS A 197 10.46 -20.84 -18.18
CA LYS A 197 10.00 -21.99 -18.98
C LYS A 197 10.17 -21.67 -20.45
N ILE A 198 11.38 -21.90 -20.98
CA ILE A 198 11.70 -21.64 -22.39
C ILE A 198 11.62 -22.92 -23.21
N LYS A 199 10.90 -22.88 -24.34
CA LYS A 199 10.83 -24.00 -25.27
C LYS A 199 12.16 -24.16 -25.99
N ASN A 200 12.65 -25.39 -26.12
CA ASN A 200 13.84 -25.75 -26.90
C ASN A 200 15.16 -25.07 -26.47
N GLY A 201 15.25 -24.57 -25.24
CA GLY A 201 16.44 -23.93 -24.68
C GLY A 201 16.68 -24.33 -23.24
N LEU A 202 17.94 -24.33 -22.82
CA LEU A 202 18.30 -24.38 -21.39
C LEU A 202 18.31 -22.95 -20.86
N VAL A 203 17.75 -22.75 -19.67
CA VAL A 203 17.82 -21.47 -18.97
C VAL A 203 18.71 -21.63 -17.75
N GLY A 204 19.86 -20.95 -17.77
CA GLY A 204 20.67 -20.75 -16.57
C GLY A 204 20.24 -19.49 -15.84
N LEU A 205 20.59 -19.36 -14.57
CA LEU A 205 20.47 -18.09 -13.86
C LEU A 205 21.78 -17.31 -14.00
N GLY A 206 21.67 -16.05 -14.40
CA GLY A 206 22.76 -15.09 -14.39
C GLY A 206 23.03 -14.56 -12.97
N PRO A 207 24.14 -13.81 -12.79
CA PRO A 207 24.59 -13.35 -11.48
C PRO A 207 23.61 -12.41 -10.75
N TYR A 208 22.64 -11.83 -11.45
CA TYR A 208 21.66 -10.90 -10.88
C TYR A 208 20.22 -11.42 -11.03
N GLY A 209 20.03 -12.73 -11.22
CA GLY A 209 18.69 -13.34 -11.34
C GLY A 209 18.07 -13.30 -12.74
N GLN A 210 18.79 -12.79 -13.75
CA GLN A 210 18.34 -12.85 -15.14
C GLN A 210 18.38 -14.28 -15.69
N GLY A 211 17.38 -14.67 -16.49
CA GLY A 211 17.41 -15.91 -17.25
C GLY A 211 18.40 -15.83 -18.41
N VAL A 212 19.36 -16.75 -18.47
CA VAL A 212 20.34 -16.87 -19.56
C VAL A 212 19.94 -18.04 -20.45
N VAL A 213 19.34 -17.71 -21.60
CA VAL A 213 18.87 -18.70 -22.57
C VAL A 213 20.01 -19.15 -23.47
N LYS A 214 20.20 -20.47 -23.59
CA LYS A 214 21.17 -21.07 -24.51
C LYS A 214 20.44 -22.03 -25.46
N ILE A 215 20.43 -21.68 -26.75
CA ILE A 215 19.84 -22.49 -27.82
C ILE A 215 20.93 -22.84 -28.83
N LYS A 216 21.08 -24.13 -29.14
CA LYS A 216 22.04 -24.59 -30.15
C LYS A 216 21.46 -24.30 -31.54
N ALA A 217 22.17 -23.48 -32.33
CA ALA A 217 21.85 -23.25 -33.74
C ALA A 217 21.96 -24.57 -34.52
N LYS A 218 20.91 -24.92 -35.30
CA LYS A 218 20.86 -26.18 -36.07
C LYS A 218 20.79 -25.96 -37.59
N ASN A 219 19.99 -24.98 -38.02
CA ASN A 219 19.71 -24.72 -39.43
C ASN A 219 20.03 -23.28 -39.78
N LYS A 220 20.48 -23.03 -41.02
CA LYS A 220 20.60 -21.68 -41.57
C LYS A 220 19.23 -21.01 -41.68
N GLY A 221 19.19 -19.70 -41.53
CA GLY A 221 17.96 -18.89 -41.57
C GLY A 221 17.50 -18.42 -40.19
N ILE A 222 16.25 -17.97 -40.11
CA ILE A 222 15.64 -17.41 -38.89
C ILE A 222 15.13 -18.55 -38.00
N THR A 223 15.56 -18.58 -36.75
CA THR A 223 15.03 -19.48 -35.72
C THR A 223 14.28 -18.67 -34.67
N HIS A 224 12.99 -18.97 -34.50
CA HIS A 224 12.16 -18.38 -33.44
C HIS A 224 12.24 -19.19 -32.15
N TRP A 225 12.17 -18.51 -31.02
CA TRP A 225 12.09 -19.12 -29.70
C TRP A 225 11.16 -18.33 -28.79
N GLY A 226 10.76 -18.96 -27.68
CA GLY A 226 9.89 -18.32 -26.71
C GLY A 226 9.50 -19.24 -25.56
N GLY A 227 8.68 -18.70 -24.67
CA GLY A 227 8.28 -19.38 -23.45
C GLY A 227 7.59 -18.44 -22.47
N THR A 228 7.63 -18.79 -21.20
CA THR A 228 7.04 -17.97 -20.14
C THR A 228 8.03 -17.70 -19.00
N VAL A 229 7.92 -16.51 -18.43
CA VAL A 229 8.59 -16.11 -17.19
C VAL A 229 7.51 -15.98 -16.11
N ILE A 230 7.69 -16.68 -15.00
CA ILE A 230 6.74 -16.67 -13.88
C ILE A 230 7.41 -15.99 -12.69
N TRP A 231 6.80 -14.93 -12.18
CA TRP A 231 7.24 -14.24 -10.96
C TRP A 231 6.19 -14.37 -9.87
N THR A 232 6.61 -14.69 -8.66
CA THR A 232 5.72 -14.86 -7.51
C THR A 232 5.86 -13.67 -6.55
N LYS A 233 4.75 -12.97 -6.30
CA LYS A 233 4.65 -11.89 -5.32
C LYS A 233 4.88 -12.42 -3.90
N ASP A 234 5.20 -11.53 -2.94
CA ASP A 234 5.20 -11.90 -1.51
C ASP A 234 3.82 -12.40 -1.05
N SER A 235 2.74 -11.93 -1.69
CA SER A 235 1.37 -12.39 -1.47
C SER A 235 1.06 -13.78 -2.03
N GLY A 236 1.98 -14.41 -2.75
CA GLY A 236 1.78 -15.71 -3.41
C GLY A 236 1.12 -15.65 -4.79
N ILE A 237 0.65 -14.48 -5.23
CA ILE A 237 0.10 -14.27 -6.58
C ILE A 237 1.21 -14.46 -7.63
N GLN A 238 0.93 -15.24 -8.67
CA GLN A 238 1.84 -15.44 -9.80
C GLN A 238 1.53 -14.48 -10.94
N LEU A 239 2.56 -13.79 -11.42
CA LEU A 239 2.52 -13.00 -12.66
C LEU A 239 3.24 -13.79 -13.75
N ILE A 240 2.58 -13.92 -14.90
CA ILE A 240 3.06 -14.70 -16.03
C ILE A 240 3.30 -13.74 -17.19
N PHE A 241 4.52 -13.79 -17.73
CA PHE A 241 4.94 -12.97 -18.87
C PHE A 241 5.34 -13.89 -20.01
N ASP A 242 4.74 -13.69 -21.17
CA ASP A 242 5.15 -14.37 -22.40
C ASP A 242 6.42 -13.71 -22.96
N VAL A 243 7.34 -14.53 -23.44
CA VAL A 243 8.56 -14.08 -24.12
C VAL A 243 8.66 -14.75 -25.47
N HIS A 244 8.94 -13.94 -26.50
CA HIS A 244 9.13 -14.37 -27.87
C HIS A 244 10.26 -13.57 -28.50
N ASP A 245 11.16 -14.25 -29.19
CA ASP A 245 12.28 -13.62 -29.87
C ASP A 245 12.81 -14.55 -30.98
N SER A 246 13.80 -14.10 -31.75
CA SER A 246 14.38 -14.84 -32.86
C SER A 246 15.87 -14.55 -33.02
N PHE A 247 16.60 -15.50 -33.60
CA PHE A 247 17.99 -15.31 -34.00
C PHE A 247 18.21 -15.83 -35.42
N VAL A 248 19.19 -15.25 -36.11
CA VAL A 248 19.56 -15.63 -37.48
C VAL A 248 20.85 -16.44 -37.46
N VAL A 249 20.87 -17.55 -38.20
CA VAL A 249 22.05 -18.39 -38.44
C VAL A 249 22.46 -18.25 -39.89
N GLU A 250 23.67 -17.74 -40.13
CA GLU A 250 24.25 -17.54 -41.48
C GLU A 250 24.93 -18.79 -42.05
#